data_AF-A0AA87XZL1-F1
#
_entry.id   AF-A0AA87XZL1-F1
#
_cell.length_a   1.000
_cell.length_b   1.000
_cell.length_c   1.000
_cell.angle_alpha   90.00
_cell.angle_beta   90.00
_cell.angle_gamma   90.00
#
_symmetry.space_group_name_H-M   'P 1'
#
loop_
_entity.id
_entity.type
_entity.pdbx_description
1 polymer ?
#
loop_
_entity_poly.entity_id
_entity_poly.type
_entity_poly.pdbx_seq_one_letter_code
_entity_poly.pdbx_strand_id
1 'polypeptide(L)'
;MWKVLCAGALLTSSAALALGAQPWAFEYRPFKGSYQIYGGSLGDTIRPTNRSRNIQYNVKGPVARQMFDSMGPDLKNVCGADDEQRLRQRADVACTFSAKNGYSCTFGFDLVTGRSIAGSIC
;
A
#
# COMPACT_ATOMS: atom_id res chain seq x y z
N MET A 1 -20.76 61.67 44.01
CA MET A 1 -21.35 60.32 43.78
C MET A 1 -20.72 59.77 42.51
N TRP A 2 -19.61 59.04 42.63
CA TRP A 2 -19.50 57.58 42.39
C TRP A 2 -19.76 57.27 40.89
N LYS A 3 -18.81 56.86 40.03
CA LYS A 3 -18.05 55.61 40.17
C LYS A 3 -16.97 55.42 39.10
N VAL A 4 -15.77 55.10 39.62
CA VAL A 4 -14.53 54.62 39.00
C VAL A 4 -14.79 53.74 37.77
N LEU A 5 -14.15 54.07 36.63
CA LEU A 5 -14.04 53.17 35.49
C LEU A 5 -13.11 52.01 35.86
N CYS A 6 -13.70 50.83 36.08
CA CYS A 6 -12.96 49.59 36.23
C CYS A 6 -12.39 49.15 34.88
N ALA A 7 -11.07 49.28 34.73
CA ALA A 7 -10.29 48.49 33.80
C ALA A 7 -10.34 47.02 34.25
N GLY A 8 -11.11 46.20 33.54
CA GLY A 8 -11.17 44.76 33.73
C GLY A 8 -10.70 44.06 32.47
N ALA A 9 -9.43 43.68 32.44
CA ALA A 9 -8.83 42.91 31.35
C ALA A 9 -9.54 41.56 31.20
N LEU A 10 -10.21 41.34 30.06
CA LEU A 10 -10.71 40.03 29.65
C LEU A 10 -9.51 39.15 29.26
N LEU A 11 -9.07 38.33 30.20
CA LEU A 11 -8.14 37.22 29.96
C LEU A 11 -8.84 36.16 29.08
N THR A 12 -8.57 36.18 27.79
CA THR A 12 -9.01 35.16 26.83
C THR A 12 -8.08 33.93 26.92
N SER A 13 -8.40 32.99 27.80
CA SER A 13 -7.74 31.68 27.84
C SER A 13 -8.10 30.86 26.60
N SER A 14 -7.29 31.01 25.55
CA SER A 14 -7.35 30.15 24.36
C SER A 14 -6.77 28.78 24.72
N ALA A 15 -7.61 27.84 25.12
CA ALA A 15 -7.25 26.43 25.16
C ALA A 15 -7.12 25.93 23.71
N ALA A 16 -5.95 26.13 23.11
CA ALA A 16 -5.60 25.49 21.86
C ALA A 16 -5.55 23.98 22.12
N LEU A 17 -6.58 23.25 21.69
CA LEU A 17 -6.50 21.80 21.52
C LEU A 17 -5.45 21.55 20.44
N ALA A 18 -4.20 21.41 20.85
CA ALA A 18 -3.19 20.74 20.06
C ALA A 18 -3.66 19.30 19.91
N LEU A 19 -4.44 19.01 18.85
CA LEU A 19 -4.53 17.68 18.29
C LEU A 19 -3.12 17.33 17.83
N GLY A 20 -2.29 16.88 18.78
CA GLY A 20 -0.99 16.31 18.48
C GLY A 20 -1.22 15.19 17.49
N ALA A 21 -0.85 15.42 16.24
CA ALA A 21 -0.70 14.35 15.28
C ALA A 21 0.14 13.29 15.99
N GLN A 22 -0.44 12.10 16.20
CA GLN A 22 0.30 11.00 16.80
C GLN A 22 1.60 10.87 15.97
N PRO A 23 2.77 10.92 16.62
CA PRO A 23 4.03 10.83 15.89
C PRO A 23 4.00 9.55 15.06
N TRP A 24 4.40 9.65 13.79
CA TRP A 24 4.54 8.47 12.95
C TRP A 24 5.44 7.46 13.67
N ALA A 25 4.90 6.27 13.92
CA ALA A 25 5.61 5.19 14.59
C ALA A 25 5.97 4.11 13.56
N PHE A 26 7.22 3.69 13.56
CA PHE A 26 7.64 2.53 12.79
C PHE A 26 7.12 1.26 13.50
N GLU A 27 6.04 0.68 12.95
CA GLU A 27 5.39 -0.49 13.52
C GLU A 27 5.07 -1.53 12.44
N TYR A 28 5.26 -2.81 12.77
CA TYR A 28 4.77 -3.90 11.95
C TYR A 28 3.31 -4.18 12.28
N ARG A 29 2.44 -4.07 11.27
CA ARG A 29 1.02 -4.40 11.41
C ARG A 29 0.76 -5.81 10.92
N PRO A 30 0.05 -6.66 11.68
CA PRO A 30 -0.30 -7.99 11.22
C PRO A 30 -1.25 -7.91 10.03
N PHE A 31 -1.04 -8.76 9.03
CA PHE A 31 -1.96 -8.91 7.91
C PHE A 31 -2.01 -10.37 7.46
N LYS A 32 -3.04 -10.72 6.68
CA LYS A 32 -3.16 -12.03 6.02
C LYS A 32 -2.86 -11.89 4.54
N GLY A 33 -1.98 -12.75 4.03
CA GLY A 33 -1.64 -12.84 2.61
C GLY A 33 -1.27 -14.27 2.24
N SER A 34 -1.04 -14.51 0.96
CA SER A 34 -0.48 -15.76 0.46
C SER A 34 0.86 -15.51 -0.22
N TYR A 35 1.66 -16.55 -0.35
CA TYR A 35 2.91 -16.52 -1.10
C TYR A 35 3.11 -17.82 -1.86
N GLN A 36 3.94 -17.78 -2.89
CA GLN A 36 4.37 -18.95 -3.65
C GLN A 36 5.88 -18.89 -3.87
N ILE A 37 6.55 -20.02 -3.66
CA ILE A 37 7.96 -20.21 -4.04
C ILE A 37 8.01 -21.03 -5.32
N TYR A 38 8.75 -20.56 -6.32
CA TYR A 38 8.87 -21.19 -7.64
C TYR A 38 10.26 -20.96 -8.23
N GLY A 39 10.64 -21.74 -9.26
CA GLY A 39 11.76 -21.41 -10.15
C GLY A 39 11.24 -20.99 -11.53
N GLY A 40 12.13 -20.59 -12.44
CA GLY A 40 11.75 -20.11 -13.76
C GLY A 40 11.21 -18.68 -13.73
N SER A 41 10.17 -18.42 -14.52
CA SER A 41 9.54 -17.09 -14.63
C SER A 41 8.04 -17.15 -14.27
N LEU A 42 7.38 -16.01 -14.11
CA LEU A 42 5.95 -15.99 -13.77
C LEU A 42 5.05 -16.68 -14.81
N GLY A 43 5.45 -16.68 -16.08
CA GLY A 43 4.68 -17.34 -17.16
C GLY A 43 5.03 -18.81 -17.36
N ASP A 44 6.12 -19.27 -16.75
CA ASP A 44 6.64 -20.63 -16.88
C ASP A 44 7.27 -21.06 -15.56
N THR A 45 6.41 -21.30 -14.57
CA THR A 45 6.85 -21.65 -13.22
C THR A 45 7.27 -23.11 -13.16
N ILE A 46 8.47 -23.35 -12.63
CA ILE A 46 9.01 -24.70 -12.44
C ILE A 46 9.31 -24.97 -10.96
N ARG A 47 9.71 -26.21 -10.67
CA ARG A 47 10.20 -26.58 -9.33
C ARG A 47 11.41 -25.69 -8.95
N PRO A 48 11.43 -25.06 -7.76
CA PRO A 48 12.56 -24.24 -7.32
C PRO A 48 13.86 -25.03 -7.23
N THR A 49 14.97 -24.40 -7.61
CA THR A 49 16.33 -24.96 -7.49
C THR A 49 17.26 -23.96 -6.80
N ASN A 50 18.50 -24.35 -6.50
CA ASN A 50 19.48 -23.45 -5.89
C ASN A 50 19.93 -22.30 -6.82
N ARG A 51 19.69 -22.42 -8.13
CA ARG A 51 20.05 -21.40 -9.13
C ARG A 51 18.84 -20.61 -9.63
N SER A 52 17.63 -21.01 -9.25
CA SER A 52 16.39 -20.39 -9.67
C SER A 52 15.33 -20.61 -8.60
N ARG A 53 15.17 -19.59 -7.75
CA ARG A 53 14.24 -19.62 -6.62
C ARG A 53 13.72 -18.21 -6.41
N ASN A 54 12.44 -18.05 -6.67
CA ASN A 54 11.70 -16.81 -6.54
C ASN A 54 10.64 -16.99 -5.46
N ILE A 55 10.30 -15.90 -4.78
CA ILE A 55 9.10 -15.80 -3.95
C ILE A 55 8.19 -14.72 -4.51
N GLN A 56 6.90 -14.98 -4.58
CA GLN A 56 5.88 -14.00 -4.92
C GLN A 56 4.86 -13.94 -3.80
N TYR A 57 4.46 -12.73 -3.45
CA TYR A 57 3.41 -12.44 -2.49
C TYR A 57 2.14 -12.00 -3.20
N ASN A 58 1.00 -12.43 -2.66
CA ASN A 58 -0.31 -11.89 -2.98
C ASN A 58 -0.94 -11.36 -1.70
N VAL A 59 -1.09 -10.05 -1.64
CA VAL A 59 -1.71 -9.31 -0.55
C VAL A 59 -3.11 -8.92 -0.97
N LYS A 60 -4.08 -9.10 -0.07
CA LYS A 60 -5.50 -8.74 -0.30
C LYS A 60 -6.04 -7.90 0.86
N GLY A 61 -7.23 -7.35 0.66
CA GLY A 61 -7.99 -6.68 1.72
C GLY A 61 -7.42 -5.31 2.09
N PRO A 62 -7.51 -4.88 3.36
CA PRO A 62 -7.19 -3.51 3.77
C PRO A 62 -5.77 -3.06 3.43
N VAL A 63 -4.77 -3.94 3.57
CA VAL A 63 -3.38 -3.63 3.22
C VAL A 63 -3.23 -3.41 1.72
N ALA A 64 -3.85 -4.26 0.89
CA ALA A 64 -3.82 -4.09 -0.57
C ALA A 64 -4.50 -2.79 -1.00
N ARG A 65 -5.61 -2.41 -0.36
CA ARG A 65 -6.25 -1.10 -0.57
C ARG A 65 -5.30 0.04 -0.22
N GLN A 66 -4.68 0.00 0.96
CA GLN A 66 -3.73 1.03 1.38
C GLN A 66 -2.56 1.17 0.40
N MET A 67 -2.01 0.05 -0.08
CA MET A 67 -0.98 0.04 -1.11
C MET A 67 -1.49 0.66 -2.42
N PHE A 68 -2.63 0.19 -2.94
CA PHE A 68 -3.23 0.69 -4.18
C PHE A 68 -3.49 2.20 -4.13
N ASP A 69 -4.10 2.68 -3.04
CA ASP A 69 -4.42 4.09 -2.82
C ASP A 69 -3.15 4.96 -2.69
N SER A 70 -2.03 4.37 -2.25
CA SER A 70 -0.73 5.05 -2.13
C SER A 70 0.09 5.05 -3.44
N MET A 71 -0.35 4.33 -4.45
CA MET A 71 0.28 4.31 -5.78
C MET A 71 -0.31 5.42 -6.66
N GLY A 72 0.44 5.89 -7.66
CA GLY A 72 -0.05 6.90 -8.59
C GLY A 72 -1.15 6.37 -9.54
N PRO A 73 -1.45 7.08 -10.65
CA PRO A 73 -2.69 6.85 -11.40
C PRO A 73 -2.79 5.45 -11.99
N ASP A 74 -4.05 5.08 -12.25
CA ASP A 74 -4.41 3.85 -12.94
C ASP A 74 -3.74 3.81 -14.32
N LEU A 75 -3.20 2.66 -14.67
CA LEU A 75 -2.71 2.39 -16.01
C LEU A 75 -3.89 2.13 -16.93
N LYS A 76 -3.85 2.73 -18.12
CA LYS A 76 -4.88 2.56 -19.17
C LYS A 76 -4.39 1.58 -20.23
N ASN A 77 -5.29 0.82 -20.82
CA ASN A 77 -5.03 -0.04 -21.99
C ASN A 77 -3.88 -1.07 -21.80
N VAL A 78 -3.68 -1.57 -20.58
CA VAL A 78 -2.67 -2.60 -20.27
C VAL A 78 -3.34 -3.86 -19.75
N CYS A 79 -2.84 -5.03 -20.16
CA CYS A 79 -3.22 -6.33 -19.61
C CYS A 79 -4.71 -6.69 -19.75
N GLY A 80 -5.40 -6.10 -20.73
CA GLY A 80 -6.85 -6.26 -20.87
C GLY A 80 -7.64 -5.62 -19.73
N ALA A 81 -7.07 -4.66 -18.99
CA ALA A 81 -7.82 -3.83 -18.07
C ALA A 81 -8.89 -3.06 -18.85
N ASP A 82 -10.12 -3.55 -18.77
CA ASP A 82 -11.32 -2.86 -19.22
C ASP A 82 -11.74 -1.80 -18.18
N ASP A 83 -12.81 -1.06 -18.48
CA ASP A 83 -13.32 -0.01 -17.58
C ASP A 83 -13.77 -0.55 -16.21
N GLU A 84 -13.90 -1.87 -16.04
CA GLU A 84 -14.31 -2.51 -14.79
C GLU A 84 -13.12 -2.92 -13.90
N GLN A 85 -11.91 -2.99 -14.45
CA GLN A 85 -10.70 -3.36 -13.73
C GLN A 85 -9.67 -2.23 -13.68
N ARG A 86 -9.38 -1.77 -12.47
CA ARG A 86 -8.35 -0.76 -12.21
C ARG A 86 -7.03 -1.45 -11.93
N LEU A 87 -5.97 -1.04 -12.64
CA LEU A 87 -4.61 -1.54 -12.43
C LEU A 87 -3.67 -0.37 -12.12
N ARG A 88 -2.87 -0.49 -11.06
CA ARG A 88 -1.77 0.42 -10.74
C ARG A 88 -0.50 -0.40 -10.60
N GLN A 89 0.56 0.03 -11.28
CA GLN A 89 1.86 -0.65 -11.19
C GLN A 89 2.98 0.36 -10.94
N ARG A 90 3.93 -0.01 -10.08
CA ARG A 90 5.18 0.72 -9.84
C ARG A 90 6.31 -0.28 -9.72
N ALA A 91 7.25 -0.21 -10.67
CA ALA A 91 8.30 -1.21 -10.82
C ALA A 91 7.70 -2.63 -10.77
N ASP A 92 8.12 -3.42 -9.79
CA ASP A 92 7.74 -4.81 -9.61
C ASP A 92 6.45 -5.04 -8.82
N VAL A 93 5.83 -3.98 -8.29
CA VAL A 93 4.57 -4.06 -7.54
C VAL A 93 3.40 -3.74 -8.47
N ALA A 94 2.46 -4.69 -8.58
CA ALA A 94 1.22 -4.53 -9.32
C ALA A 94 0.01 -4.69 -8.38
N CYS A 95 -0.88 -3.70 -8.37
CA CYS A 95 -2.10 -3.71 -7.59
C CYS A 95 -3.33 -3.52 -8.48
N THR A 96 -4.34 -4.37 -8.28
CA THR A 96 -5.59 -4.34 -9.01
C THR A 96 -6.78 -4.10 -8.08
N PHE A 97 -7.83 -3.50 -8.62
CA PHE A 97 -9.15 -3.47 -8.02
C PHE A 97 -10.21 -3.84 -9.06
N SER A 98 -11.12 -4.73 -8.68
CA SER A 98 -12.40 -4.92 -9.36
C SER A 98 -13.51 -5.11 -8.35
N ALA A 99 -14.77 -4.83 -8.73
CA ALA A 99 -15.91 -5.00 -7.83
C ALA A 99 -16.07 -6.45 -7.35
N LYS A 100 -15.70 -7.42 -8.20
CA LYS A 100 -15.80 -8.86 -7.91
C LYS A 100 -14.73 -9.37 -6.95
N ASN A 101 -13.48 -8.94 -7.14
CA ASN A 101 -12.32 -9.51 -6.44
C ASN A 101 -11.75 -8.60 -5.33
N GLY A 102 -12.18 -7.34 -5.28
CA GLY A 102 -11.65 -6.33 -4.38
C GLY A 102 -10.20 -5.95 -4.71
N TYR A 103 -9.50 -5.38 -3.72
CA TYR A 103 -8.10 -4.98 -3.84
C TYR A 103 -7.17 -6.19 -3.69
N SER A 104 -6.22 -6.31 -4.61
CA SER A 104 -5.13 -7.29 -4.56
C SER A 104 -3.84 -6.64 -5.04
N CYS A 105 -2.73 -6.92 -4.37
CA CYS A 105 -1.39 -6.48 -4.75
C CYS A 105 -0.46 -7.68 -4.83
N THR A 106 0.38 -7.70 -5.85
CA THR A 106 1.36 -8.74 -6.11
C THR A 106 2.74 -8.15 -6.34
N PHE A 107 3.76 -8.81 -5.81
CA PHE A 107 5.17 -8.46 -5.95
C PHE A 107 6.02 -9.67 -5.54
N GLY A 108 7.28 -9.70 -5.95
CA GLY A 108 8.16 -10.81 -5.60
C GLY A 108 9.63 -10.42 -5.52
N PHE A 109 10.43 -11.41 -5.13
CA PHE A 109 11.88 -11.32 -5.10
C PHE A 109 12.52 -12.60 -5.67
N ASP A 110 13.59 -12.42 -6.43
CA ASP A 110 14.56 -13.47 -6.69
C ASP A 110 15.33 -13.72 -5.38
N LEU A 111 15.16 -14.90 -4.78
CA LEU A 111 15.79 -15.27 -3.51
C LEU A 111 17.27 -15.64 -3.67
N VAL A 112 17.77 -15.80 -4.90
CA VAL A 112 19.19 -16.04 -5.18
C VAL A 112 19.94 -14.71 -5.22
N THR A 113 19.37 -13.69 -5.87
CA THR A 113 20.05 -12.39 -6.03
C THR A 113 19.54 -11.28 -5.11
N GLY A 114 18.41 -11.48 -4.43
CA GLY A 114 17.71 -10.47 -3.64
C GLY A 114 17.06 -9.34 -4.45
N ARG A 115 16.97 -9.48 -5.78
CA ARG A 115 16.37 -8.45 -6.64
C ARG A 115 14.86 -8.56 -6.59
N SER A 116 14.17 -7.42 -6.63
CA SER A 116 12.74 -7.42 -6.88
C SER A 116 12.44 -7.97 -8.27
N ILE A 117 11.31 -8.65 -8.39
CA ILE A 117 10.81 -9.20 -9.65
C ILE A 117 9.31 -8.90 -9.76
N ALA A 118 8.85 -8.70 -10.99
CA ALA A 118 7.46 -8.37 -11.27
C ALA A 118 6.51 -9.31 -10.54
N GLY A 119 5.49 -8.74 -9.90
CA GLY A 119 4.42 -9.46 -9.21
C GLY A 119 3.33 -9.98 -10.13
N SER A 120 3.27 -9.54 -11.38
CA SER A 120 2.32 -10.00 -12.37
C SER A 120 2.93 -9.90 -13.75
N ILE A 121 2.46 -10.73 -14.67
CA ILE A 121 2.75 -10.59 -16.09
C ILE A 121 1.45 -10.37 -16.86
N CYS A 122 1.62 -9.74 -18.00
CA CYS A 122 0.68 -9.55 -19.07
C CYS A 122 1.44 -9.91 -20.36
#